data_AF-A0A0F9QGE3-F1
#
_entry.id   AF-A0A0F9QGE3-F1
#
_cell.length_a   1.000
_cell.length_b   1.000
_cell.length_c   1.000
_cell.angle_alpha   90.00
_cell.angle_beta   90.00
_cell.angle_gamma   90.00
#
_symmetry.space_group_name_H-M   'P 1'
#
loop_
_entity.id
_entity.type
_entity.pdbx_description
1 polymer ?
#
loop_
_entity_poly.entity_id
_entity_poly.type
_entity_poly.pdbx_seq_one_letter_code
_entity_poly.pdbx_strand_id
1 'polypeptide(L)'
;MATRDAVYRAIDSERDYQDNLWPGRGVGEPNHLTVGEFVLLLEEYILKARAEWTVESKPEVNTLDIVRKVAGIAVNCMEQNGAPMRGG
;
A
#
# COMPACT_ATOMS: atom_id res chain seq x y z
N MET A 1 13.63 2.15 -16.31
CA MET A 1 12.86 3.11 -15.49
C MET A 1 11.41 3.07 -15.95
N ALA A 2 10.45 3.07 -15.03
CA ALA A 2 9.02 3.05 -15.36
C ALA A 2 8.48 4.48 -15.52
N THR A 3 7.44 4.67 -16.34
CA THR A 3 6.71 5.93 -16.40
C THR A 3 5.82 6.07 -15.16
N ARG A 4 5.43 7.31 -14.81
CA ARG A 4 4.51 7.57 -13.70
C ARG A 4 3.18 6.82 -13.86
N ASP A 5 2.63 6.79 -15.06
CA ASP A 5 1.38 6.05 -15.36
C ASP A 5 1.55 4.54 -15.22
N ALA A 6 2.73 3.99 -15.52
CA ALA A 6 3.02 2.57 -15.27
C ALA A 6 3.12 2.28 -13.77
N VAL A 7 3.67 3.20 -12.98
CA VAL A 7 3.72 3.09 -11.51
C VAL A 7 2.33 3.11 -10.91
N TYR A 8 1.46 4.05 -11.32
CA TYR A 8 0.09 4.09 -10.80
C TYR A 8 -0.71 2.84 -11.18
N ARG A 9 -0.61 2.36 -12.42
CA ARG A 9 -1.24 1.08 -12.81
C ARG A 9 -0.78 -0.11 -11.97
N ALA A 10 0.49 -0.15 -11.58
CA ALA A 10 0.99 -1.19 -10.69
C ALA A 10 0.38 -1.06 -9.28
N ILE A 11 0.23 0.15 -8.77
CA ILE A 11 -0.44 0.41 -7.48
C ILE A 11 -1.92 0.03 -7.54
N ASP A 12 -2.62 0.38 -8.63
CA ASP A 12 -4.03 0.01 -8.84
C ASP A 12 -4.19 -1.52 -8.85
N SER A 13 -3.32 -2.25 -9.56
CA SER A 13 -3.38 -3.73 -9.56
C SER A 13 -3.15 -4.35 -8.18
N GLU A 14 -2.36 -3.70 -7.32
CA GLU A 14 -2.18 -4.13 -5.94
C GLU A 14 -3.42 -3.82 -5.08
N ARG A 15 -4.11 -2.70 -5.34
CA ARG A 15 -5.39 -2.40 -4.69
C ARG A 15 -6.45 -3.43 -5.06
N ASP A 16 -6.57 -3.76 -6.34
CA ASP A 16 -7.47 -4.82 -6.81
C ASP A 16 -7.17 -6.16 -6.12
N TYR A 17 -5.89 -6.52 -5.99
CA TYR A 17 -5.49 -7.73 -5.27
C TYR A 17 -5.91 -7.69 -3.78
N GLN A 18 -5.70 -6.57 -3.10
CA GLN A 18 -6.04 -6.41 -1.69
C GLN A 18 -7.54 -6.45 -1.42
N ASP A 19 -8.35 -5.90 -2.34
CA ASP A 19 -9.81 -5.90 -2.24
C ASP A 19 -10.37 -7.31 -2.44
N ASN A 20 -9.76 -8.09 -3.36
CA ASN A 20 -10.08 -9.51 -3.53
C ASN A 20 -9.68 -10.36 -2.32
N LEU A 21 -8.51 -10.10 -1.74
CA LEU A 21 -8.00 -10.87 -0.60
C LEU A 21 -8.78 -10.62 0.68
N TRP A 22 -9.31 -9.40 0.85
CA TRP A 22 -10.01 -8.99 2.06
C TRP A 22 -11.15 -8.05 1.70
N PRO A 23 -12.32 -8.61 1.36
CA PRO A 23 -13.46 -7.83 0.93
C PRO A 23 -14.02 -6.96 2.07
N GLY A 24 -14.81 -5.94 1.71
CA GLY A 24 -15.50 -5.09 2.68
C GLY A 24 -14.61 -4.03 3.34
N ARG A 25 -13.60 -3.51 2.63
CA ARG A 25 -12.73 -2.41 3.08
C ARG A 25 -13.09 -1.05 2.48
N GLY A 26 -14.31 -0.91 1.96
CA GLY A 26 -14.81 0.37 1.47
C GLY A 26 -15.18 1.34 2.59
N VAL A 27 -15.44 2.60 2.22
CA VAL A 27 -16.06 3.57 3.13
C VAL A 27 -17.42 3.05 3.58
N GLY A 28 -17.64 2.93 4.89
CA GLY A 28 -18.90 2.44 5.47
C GLY A 28 -19.07 0.91 5.48
N GLU A 29 -18.05 0.16 5.06
CA GLU A 29 -18.04 -1.30 5.12
C GLU A 29 -17.53 -1.82 6.49
N PRO A 30 -17.85 -3.06 6.89
CA PRO A 30 -17.53 -3.58 8.22
C PRO A 30 -16.02 -3.73 8.50
N ASN A 31 -15.17 -3.76 7.47
CA ASN A 31 -13.71 -3.80 7.65
C ASN A 31 -13.06 -2.42 7.43
N HIS A 32 -13.77 -1.35 7.76
CA HIS A 32 -13.21 0.00 7.83
C HIS A 32 -12.12 0.07 8.91
N LEU A 33 -10.94 0.56 8.54
CA LEU A 33 -9.80 0.77 9.43
C LEU A 33 -9.57 2.27 9.63
N THR A 34 -9.24 2.62 10.86
CA THR A 34 -8.83 3.97 11.23
C THR A 34 -7.46 4.32 10.62
N VAL A 35 -7.18 5.62 10.47
CA VAL A 35 -5.85 6.10 10.04
C VAL A 35 -4.72 5.52 10.91
N GLY A 36 -4.93 5.38 12.22
CA GLY A 36 -3.93 4.83 13.14
C GLY A 36 -3.59 3.36 12.85
N GLU A 37 -4.60 2.53 12.57
CA GLU A 37 -4.39 1.13 12.18
C GLU A 37 -3.66 1.00 10.85
N PHE A 38 -3.94 1.89 9.90
CA PHE A 38 -3.20 1.97 8.65
C PHE A 38 -1.73 2.36 8.86
N VAL A 39 -1.42 3.29 9.77
CA VAL A 39 -0.03 3.67 10.11
C VAL A 39 0.75 2.47 10.64
N LEU A 40 0.15 1.67 11.53
CA LEU A 40 0.77 0.44 12.04
C LEU A 40 1.02 -0.58 10.92
N LEU A 41 0.06 -0.73 9.99
CA LEU A 41 0.20 -1.62 8.84
C LEU A 41 1.32 -1.16 7.90
N LEU A 42 1.41 0.16 7.64
CA LEU A 42 2.48 0.75 6.84
C LEU A 42 3.86 0.51 7.48
N GLU A 43 3.99 0.73 8.79
CA GLU A 43 5.23 0.50 9.53
C GLU A 43 5.70 -0.96 9.40
N GLU A 44 4.80 -1.91 9.62
CA GLU A 44 5.08 -3.35 9.48
C GLU A 44 5.63 -3.71 8.09
N TYR A 45 5.03 -3.19 7.02
CA TYR A 45 5.49 -3.48 5.66
C TYR A 45 6.78 -2.73 5.29
N ILE A 46 7.02 -1.53 5.83
CA ILE A 46 8.30 -0.85 5.69
C ILE A 46 9.41 -1.63 6.40
N LEU A 47 9.15 -2.19 7.59
CA LEU A 47 10.11 -3.03 8.30
C LEU A 47 10.42 -4.31 7.50
N LYS A 48 9.43 -4.92 6.86
CA LYS A 48 9.62 -6.05 5.93
C LYS A 48 10.48 -5.67 4.72
N ALA A 49 10.19 -4.53 4.09
CA ALA A 49 10.97 -4.02 2.96
C ALA A 49 12.45 -3.85 3.34
N ARG A 50 12.71 -3.30 4.53
CA ARG A 50 14.07 -3.14 5.08
C ARG A 50 14.74 -4.48 5.33
N ALA A 51 14.04 -5.44 5.94
CA ALA A 51 14.59 -6.76 6.21
C ALA A 51 14.96 -7.48 4.89
N GLU A 52 14.06 -7.46 3.91
CA GLU A 52 14.26 -8.05 2.58
C GLU A 52 15.51 -7.48 1.91
N TRP A 53 15.69 -6.15 1.97
CA TRP A 53 16.84 -5.47 1.39
C TRP A 53 18.18 -5.94 1.97
N THR A 54 18.19 -6.36 3.23
CA THR A 54 19.43 -6.76 3.93
C THR A 54 19.80 -8.23 3.78
N VAL A 55 18.86 -9.09 3.34
CA VAL A 55 19.03 -10.54 3.35
C VAL A 55 19.18 -11.12 1.94
N GLU A 56 18.58 -10.49 0.94
CA GLU A 56 18.45 -11.09 -0.39
C GLU A 56 19.62 -10.86 -1.35
N SER A 57 19.76 -11.80 -2.28
CA SER A 57 20.77 -11.73 -3.36
C SER A 57 20.40 -10.77 -4.50
N LYS A 58 19.11 -10.44 -4.61
CA LYS A 58 18.52 -9.47 -5.57
C LYS A 58 17.50 -8.59 -4.85
N PRO A 59 17.93 -7.78 -3.88
CA PRO A 59 17.04 -7.03 -3.00
C PRO A 59 16.14 -6.05 -3.77
N GLU A 60 16.54 -5.60 -4.96
CA GLU A 60 15.81 -4.58 -5.71
C GLU A 60 14.40 -4.99 -6.10
N VAL A 61 14.20 -6.19 -6.65
CA VAL A 61 12.89 -6.62 -7.15
C VAL A 61 11.93 -6.89 -5.99
N ASN A 62 12.39 -7.65 -5.00
CA ASN A 62 11.56 -8.04 -3.86
C ASN A 62 11.20 -6.83 -2.99
N THR A 63 12.14 -5.93 -2.73
CA THR A 63 11.85 -4.70 -2.00
C THR A 63 10.90 -3.81 -2.79
N LEU A 64 11.01 -3.71 -4.12
CA LEU A 64 10.05 -2.96 -4.94
C LEU A 64 8.63 -3.56 -4.90
N ASP A 65 8.50 -4.88 -4.86
CA ASP A 65 7.20 -5.53 -4.66
C ASP A 65 6.56 -5.15 -3.31
N ILE A 66 7.35 -5.08 -2.25
CA ILE A 66 6.87 -4.63 -0.93
C ILE A 66 6.52 -3.14 -0.96
N VAL A 67 7.31 -2.30 -1.65
CA VAL A 67 7.01 -0.87 -1.80
C VAL A 67 5.68 -0.65 -2.55
N ARG A 68 5.39 -1.43 -3.59
CA ARG A 68 4.08 -1.41 -4.27
C ARG A 68 2.94 -1.71 -3.27
N LYS A 69 3.13 -2.70 -2.41
CA LYS A 69 2.16 -3.04 -1.36
C LYS A 69 1.94 -1.91 -0.35
N VAL A 70 3.02 -1.28 0.11
CA VAL A 70 2.96 -0.08 0.97
C VAL A 70 2.16 1.03 0.30
N ALA A 71 2.38 1.29 -0.98
CA ALA A 71 1.63 2.30 -1.73
C ALA A 71 0.14 1.95 -1.83
N GLY A 72 -0.22 0.68 -2.08
CA GLY A 72 -1.60 0.21 -2.04
C GLY A 72 -2.25 0.41 -0.66
N ILE A 73 -1.54 0.11 0.43
CA ILE A 73 -2.05 0.35 1.79
C ILE A 73 -2.30 1.85 2.03
N ALA A 74 -1.39 2.72 1.59
CA ALA A 74 -1.55 4.16 1.73
C ALA A 74 -2.74 4.71 0.93
N VAL A 75 -2.97 4.20 -0.28
CA VAL A 75 -4.15 4.53 -1.09
C VAL A 75 -5.43 4.09 -0.35
N ASN A 76 -5.48 2.86 0.15
CA ASN A 76 -6.63 2.35 0.92
C ASN A 76 -6.94 3.21 2.15
N CYS A 77 -5.90 3.66 2.87
CA CYS A 77 -6.06 4.57 3.99
C CYS A 77 -6.83 5.84 3.59
N MET A 78 -6.42 6.47 2.48
CA MET A 78 -7.06 7.69 1.99
C MET A 78 -8.42 7.45 1.34
N GLU A 79 -8.64 6.30 0.70
CA GLU A 79 -9.96 5.90 0.19
C GLU A 79 -10.97 5.82 1.33
N GLN A 80 -10.58 5.19 2.45
CA GLN A 80 -11.46 4.98 3.59
C GLN A 80 -11.63 6.21 4.48
N ASN A 81 -10.57 6.99 4.69
CA ASN A 81 -10.52 8.05 5.70
C ASN A 81 -10.51 9.47 5.09
N GLY A 82 -10.53 9.56 3.76
CA GLY A 82 -10.43 10.82 3.02
C GLY A 82 -9.03 11.11 2.50
N ALA A 83 -8.97 11.79 1.36
CA ALA A 83 -7.75 12.16 0.65
C ALA A 83 -7.59 13.69 0.62
N PRO A 84 -7.09 14.32 1.70
CA PRO A 84 -6.96 15.77 1.75
C PRO A 84 -5.97 16.26 0.68
N MET A 85 -6.38 17.28 -0.07
CA MET A 85 -5.51 17.93 -1.04
C MET A 85 -4.47 18.79 -0.32
N ARG A 86 -3.24 18.82 -0.84
CA ARG A 86 -2.19 19.69 -0.30
C ARG A 86 -2.64 21.16 -0.39
N GLY A 87 -2.86 21.80 0.76
CA GLY A 87 -3.27 23.20 0.87
C GLY A 87 -4.77 23.44 1.10
N GLY A 88 -5.54 22.39 1.39
CA GLY A 88 -6.92 22.48 1.91
C GLY A 88 -6.98 22.41 3.43
#